data_AF-A0AAD6YVV7-F1
#
_entry.id   AF-A0AAD6YVV7-F1
#
_cell.length_a   1.000
_cell.length_b   1.000
_cell.length_c   1.000
_cell.angle_alpha   90.00
_cell.angle_beta   90.00
_cell.angle_gamma   90.00
#
_symmetry.space_group_name_H-M   'P 1'
#
loop_
_entity.id
_entity.type
_entity.pdbx_description
1 polymer ?
#
loop_
_entity_poly.entity_id
_entity_poly.type
_entity_poly.pdbx_seq_one_letter_code
_entity_poly.pdbx_strand_id
1 'polypeptide(L)'
;MLPQTDVSRPSALPTANLLPRGAASGSAAQNSAEYLDAVEEVWNKKVDAEVEALLDGMVDLVGLAGIGDKDKFRVAQEAFQAQSRAESMVRAANSLLSITHSMKLLLLLSDEAQIAARRDAKLNTLQEEKDAARAEVAALLDELIRRPDERGIPIAGIKAEAGADSAMST
;
A
#
# COMPACT_ATOMS: atom_id res chain seq x y z
N MET A 1 -16.46 -7.59 31.42
CA MET A 1 -15.18 -7.94 30.74
C MET A 1 -15.26 -7.42 29.31
N LEU A 2 -14.58 -6.31 29.03
CA LEU A 2 -14.40 -5.77 27.67
C LEU A 2 -12.94 -6.05 27.27
N PRO A 3 -12.66 -6.55 26.05
CA PRO A 3 -11.29 -6.77 25.60
C PRO A 3 -10.62 -5.42 25.34
N GLN A 4 -9.61 -5.12 26.16
CA GLN A 4 -8.80 -3.92 26.09
C GLN A 4 -7.69 -4.15 25.06
N THR A 5 -7.79 -3.52 23.89
CA THR A 5 -6.74 -3.54 22.87
C THR A 5 -5.63 -2.58 23.27
N ASP A 6 -4.50 -3.15 23.68
CA ASP A 6 -3.24 -2.44 23.89
C ASP A 6 -2.63 -2.07 22.52
N VAL A 7 -2.84 -0.83 22.10
CA VAL A 7 -2.22 -0.28 20.88
C VAL A 7 -1.68 1.10 21.18
N SER A 8 -0.62 1.19 21.97
CA SER A 8 0.21 2.40 22.04
C SER A 8 1.62 2.07 22.54
N ARG A 9 2.35 1.29 21.75
CA ARG A 9 3.82 1.42 21.70
C ARG A 9 4.19 1.84 20.28
N PRO A 10 4.35 3.15 20.00
CA PRO A 10 4.98 3.56 18.76
C PRO A 10 6.38 2.96 18.73
N SER A 11 6.62 2.07 17.76
CA SER A 11 7.93 1.51 17.47
C SER A 11 8.90 2.66 17.21
N ALA A 12 9.96 2.75 18.02
CA ALA A 12 11.10 3.62 17.77
C ALA A 12 11.88 3.08 16.57
N LEU A 13 11.35 3.28 15.36
CA LEU A 13 12.09 3.05 14.14
C LEU A 13 13.13 4.17 14.00
N PRO A 14 14.42 3.83 13.74
CA PRO A 14 15.41 4.78 13.28
C PRO A 14 14.83 5.57 12.12
N THR A 15 14.88 6.90 12.25
CA THR A 15 14.36 7.89 11.32
C THR A 15 14.82 7.55 9.91
N ALA A 16 13.96 6.88 9.15
CA ALA A 16 14.18 6.67 7.73
C ALA A 16 14.07 8.05 7.08
N ASN A 17 15.21 8.68 6.82
CA ASN A 17 15.27 9.90 6.03
C ASN A 17 15.03 9.51 4.57
N LEU A 18 13.83 9.02 4.27
CA LEU A 18 13.30 8.86 2.93
C LEU A 18 13.06 10.28 2.44
N LEU A 19 14.08 10.89 1.82
CA LEU A 19 14.05 12.27 1.37
C LEU A 19 12.70 12.60 0.69
N PRO A 20 11.93 13.58 1.21
CA PRO A 20 10.89 14.26 0.48
C PRO A 20 11.39 15.68 0.19
N ARG A 21 11.95 15.94 -1.00
CA ARG A 21 12.26 17.32 -1.39
C ARG A 21 12.11 17.55 -2.90
N GLY A 22 10.87 17.81 -3.28
CA GLY A 22 10.51 18.88 -4.20
C GLY A 22 10.59 18.58 -5.69
N ALA A 23 9.52 18.03 -6.26
CA ALA A 23 8.88 18.52 -7.49
C ALA A 23 7.70 17.59 -7.87
N ALA A 24 6.75 18.16 -8.61
CA ALA A 24 5.69 17.49 -9.37
C ALA A 24 4.36 17.19 -8.65
N SER A 25 3.66 18.26 -8.27
CA SER A 25 2.28 18.40 -8.79
C SER A 25 2.39 18.73 -10.28
N GLY A 26 2.45 17.72 -11.15
CA GLY A 26 2.54 17.92 -12.60
C GLY A 26 2.67 16.62 -13.39
N SER A 27 1.63 16.31 -14.18
CA SER A 27 1.60 15.29 -15.26
C SER A 27 2.18 13.91 -14.93
N ALA A 28 1.39 13.10 -14.22
CA ALA A 28 1.77 11.85 -13.57
C ALA A 28 2.07 10.62 -14.48
N ALA A 29 2.05 10.74 -15.81
CA ALA A 29 2.18 9.57 -16.70
C ALA A 29 3.41 9.57 -17.63
N GLN A 30 3.98 10.74 -17.97
CA GLN A 30 5.13 10.83 -18.88
C GLN A 30 6.48 11.04 -18.16
N ASN A 31 6.47 11.29 -16.86
CA ASN A 31 7.66 11.59 -16.04
C ASN A 31 8.00 10.46 -15.04
N SER A 32 7.19 9.40 -15.01
CA SER A 32 7.37 8.28 -14.07
C SER A 32 8.52 7.37 -14.49
N ALA A 33 8.71 7.12 -15.79
CA ALA A 33 9.81 6.31 -16.30
C ALA A 33 11.17 6.99 -16.04
N GLU A 34 11.32 8.25 -16.41
CA GLU A 34 12.54 9.03 -16.13
C GLU A 34 12.84 9.13 -14.62
N TYR A 35 11.81 9.26 -13.78
CA TYR A 35 11.98 9.25 -12.33
C TYR A 35 12.48 7.90 -11.80
N LEU A 36 11.93 6.79 -12.30
CA LEU A 36 12.35 5.45 -11.90
C LEU A 36 13.79 5.16 -12.35
N ASP A 37 14.16 5.56 -13.58
CA ASP A 37 15.52 5.45 -14.08
C ASP A 37 16.51 6.25 -13.24
N ALA A 38 16.14 7.49 -12.85
CA ALA A 38 16.98 8.31 -11.98
C ALA A 38 17.14 7.72 -10.57
N VAL A 39 16.08 7.13 -10.01
CA VAL A 39 16.14 6.45 -8.72
C VAL A 39 17.03 5.21 -8.81
N GLU A 40 16.89 4.40 -9.86
CA GLU A 40 17.74 3.24 -10.11
C GLU A 40 19.21 3.64 -10.23
N GLU A 41 19.51 4.69 -11.00
CA GLU A 41 20.88 5.18 -11.18
C GLU A 41 21.51 5.64 -9.85
N VAL A 42 20.74 6.33 -8.99
CA VAL A 42 21.21 6.75 -7.66
C VAL A 42 21.52 5.54 -6.77
N TRP A 43 20.70 4.50 -6.82
CA TRP A 43 20.96 3.28 -6.05
C TRP A 43 22.17 2.51 -6.58
N ASN A 44 22.31 2.39 -7.91
CA ASN A 44 23.48 1.76 -8.53
C ASN A 44 24.75 2.50 -8.13
N LYS A 45 24.79 3.84 -8.25
CA LYS A 45 25.93 4.66 -7.81
C LYS A 45 26.30 4.46 -6.35
N LYS A 46 25.30 4.33 -5.46
CA LYS A 46 25.56 4.05 -4.04
C LYS A 46 26.15 2.66 -3.84
N VAL A 47 25.60 1.63 -4.49
CA VAL A 47 26.12 0.26 -4.38
C VAL A 47 27.55 0.20 -4.92
N ASP A 48 27.79 0.79 -6.10
CA ASP A 48 29.11 0.81 -6.73
C ASP A 48 30.15 1.47 -5.82
N ALA A 49 29.85 2.61 -5.22
CA ALA A 49 30.76 3.31 -4.31
C ALA A 49 31.13 2.47 -3.07
N GLU A 50 30.17 1.77 -2.47
CA GLU A 50 30.43 0.94 -1.29
C GLU A 50 31.19 -0.35 -1.66
N VAL A 51 30.93 -0.91 -2.85
CA VAL A 51 31.67 -2.08 -3.36
C VAL A 51 33.11 -1.70 -3.72
N GLU A 52 33.31 -0.57 -4.37
CA GLU A 52 34.64 -0.02 -4.71
C GLU A 52 35.47 0.20 -3.44
N ALA A 53 34.88 0.82 -2.40
CA ALA A 53 35.55 1.00 -1.11
C ALA A 53 35.96 -0.34 -0.46
N LEU A 54 35.19 -1.39 -0.67
CA LEU A 54 35.46 -2.74 -0.15
C LEU A 54 36.59 -3.44 -0.93
N LEU A 55 36.58 -3.29 -2.26
CA LEU A 55 37.62 -3.82 -3.15
C LEU A 55 38.96 -3.11 -2.92
N ASP A 56 38.97 -1.79 -2.90
CA ASP A 56 40.17 -0.98 -2.65
C ASP A 56 40.75 -1.29 -1.27
N GLY A 57 39.91 -1.38 -0.24
CA GLY A 57 40.32 -1.77 1.10
C GLY A 57 40.98 -3.16 1.14
N MET A 58 40.45 -4.12 0.38
CA MET A 58 41.02 -5.46 0.28
C MET A 58 42.37 -5.48 -0.46
N VAL A 59 42.48 -4.76 -1.57
CA VAL A 59 43.73 -4.63 -2.33
C VAL A 59 44.83 -4.03 -1.45
N ASP A 60 44.50 -2.99 -0.70
CA ASP A 60 45.44 -2.35 0.23
C ASP A 60 45.86 -3.29 1.37
N LEU A 61 44.92 -4.05 1.95
CA LEU A 61 45.24 -5.04 2.99
C LEU A 61 46.15 -6.16 2.47
N VAL A 62 45.91 -6.67 1.26
CA VAL A 62 46.77 -7.67 0.63
C VAL A 62 48.15 -7.08 0.35
N GLY A 63 48.22 -5.82 -0.10
CA GLY A 63 49.48 -5.09 -0.29
C GLY A 63 50.29 -4.95 1.00
N LEU A 64 49.62 -4.59 2.11
CA LEU A 64 50.23 -4.50 3.44
C LEU A 64 50.67 -5.87 3.97
N ALA A 65 49.93 -6.94 3.66
CA ALA A 65 50.27 -8.31 4.08
C ALA A 65 51.47 -8.91 3.32
N GLY A 66 51.96 -8.24 2.26
CA GLY A 66 53.13 -8.67 1.50
C GLY A 66 54.36 -8.93 2.38
N ILE A 67 54.99 -10.09 2.18
CA ILE A 67 56.18 -10.51 2.93
C ILE A 67 57.39 -9.75 2.38
N GLY A 68 58.13 -9.06 3.25
CA GLY A 68 59.37 -8.36 2.92
C GLY A 68 60.14 -7.97 4.19
N ASP A 69 61.36 -7.46 4.05
CA ASP A 69 62.14 -6.97 5.19
C ASP A 69 61.51 -5.68 5.75
N LYS A 70 60.80 -5.83 6.88
CA LYS A 70 60.07 -4.75 7.55
C LYS A 70 60.70 -4.47 8.91
N ASP A 71 61.06 -3.22 9.16
CA ASP A 71 61.48 -2.77 10.50
C ASP A 71 60.27 -2.61 11.43
N LYS A 72 60.50 -2.67 12.75
CA LYS A 72 59.48 -2.58 13.81
C LYS A 72 58.57 -1.35 13.68
N PHE A 73 59.10 -0.23 13.20
CA PHE A 73 58.31 0.99 12.98
C PHE A 73 57.41 0.88 11.74
N ARG A 74 57.90 0.23 10.67
CA ARG A 74 57.07 -0.06 9.50
C ARG A 74 55.95 -1.04 9.83
N VAL A 75 56.24 -2.09 10.60
CA VAL A 75 55.21 -3.04 11.04
C VAL A 75 54.12 -2.34 11.85
N ALA A 76 54.48 -1.45 12.78
CA ALA A 76 53.50 -0.68 13.55
C ALA A 76 52.65 0.25 12.67
N GLN A 77 53.27 0.91 11.68
CA GLN A 77 52.56 1.77 10.74
C GLN A 77 51.61 0.98 9.83
N GLU A 78 52.07 -0.14 9.28
CA GLU A 78 51.28 -1.03 8.43
C GLU A 78 50.11 -1.65 9.22
N ALA A 79 50.30 -1.99 10.50
CA ALA A 79 49.23 -2.48 11.37
C ALA A 79 48.13 -1.43 11.59
N PHE A 80 48.50 -0.16 11.83
CA PHE A 80 47.53 0.93 11.95
C PHE A 80 46.78 1.17 10.64
N GLN A 81 47.49 1.16 9.51
CA GLN A 81 46.86 1.29 8.19
C GLN A 81 45.89 0.14 7.93
N ALA A 82 46.28 -1.10 8.20
CA ALA A 82 45.42 -2.27 8.06
C ALA A 82 44.16 -2.16 8.91
N GLN A 83 44.29 -1.72 10.17
CA GLN A 83 43.14 -1.51 11.05
C GLN A 83 42.18 -0.43 10.51
N SER A 84 42.71 0.71 10.05
CA SER A 84 41.89 1.79 9.48
C SER A 84 41.17 1.36 8.19
N ARG A 85 41.83 0.56 7.34
CA ARG A 85 41.21 -0.02 6.14
C ARG A 85 40.13 -1.03 6.49
N ALA A 86 40.38 -1.91 7.45
CA ALA A 86 39.38 -2.85 7.94
C ALA A 86 38.13 -2.13 8.51
N GLU A 87 38.31 -1.04 9.28
CA GLU A 87 37.20 -0.24 9.78
C GLU A 87 36.37 0.38 8.65
N SER A 88 37.05 0.93 7.65
CA SER A 88 36.41 1.53 6.47
C SER A 88 35.61 0.50 5.68
N MET A 89 36.14 -0.72 5.51
CA MET A 89 35.45 -1.83 4.86
C MET A 89 34.22 -2.30 5.66
N VAL A 90 34.32 -2.38 7.00
CA VAL A 90 33.17 -2.74 7.86
C VAL A 90 32.06 -1.70 7.74
N ARG A 91 32.43 -0.41 7.66
CA ARG A 91 31.45 0.67 7.44
C ARG A 91 30.76 0.53 6.08
N ALA A 92 31.51 0.23 5.02
CA ALA A 92 30.95 0.01 3.69
C ALA A 92 30.01 -1.20 3.63
N ALA A 93 30.40 -2.31 4.25
CA ALA A 93 29.54 -3.50 4.36
C ALA A 93 28.23 -3.20 5.12
N ASN A 94 28.30 -2.42 6.20
CA ASN A 94 27.10 -2.01 6.94
C ASN A 94 26.22 -1.05 6.12
N SER A 95 26.82 -0.20 5.28
CA SER A 95 26.10 0.65 4.32
C SER A 95 25.34 -0.20 3.30
N LEU A 96 25.98 -1.21 2.70
CA LEU A 96 25.33 -2.17 1.78
C LEU A 96 24.15 -2.92 2.44
N LEU A 97 24.29 -3.30 3.71
CA LEU A 97 23.19 -3.90 4.47
C LEU A 97 22.01 -2.93 4.61
N SER A 98 22.29 -1.66 4.92
CA SER A 98 21.27 -0.61 5.05
C SER A 98 20.57 -0.31 3.71
N ILE A 99 21.33 -0.29 2.60
CA ILE A 99 20.80 -0.18 1.23
C ILE A 99 19.85 -1.35 0.94
N THR A 100 20.28 -2.58 1.21
CA THR A 100 19.47 -3.80 1.00
C THR A 100 18.17 -3.74 1.80
N HIS A 101 18.24 -3.32 3.07
CA HIS A 101 17.05 -3.17 3.91
C HIS A 101 16.09 -2.13 3.33
N SER A 102 16.61 -1.01 2.85
CA SER A 102 15.81 0.06 2.23
C SER A 102 15.12 -0.42 0.95
N MET A 103 15.82 -1.14 0.07
CA MET A 103 15.23 -1.74 -1.14
C MET A 103 14.12 -2.74 -0.80
N LYS A 104 14.31 -3.58 0.22
CA LYS A 104 13.26 -4.49 0.70
C LYS A 104 12.02 -3.74 1.16
N LEU A 105 12.18 -2.64 1.92
CA LEU A 105 11.05 -1.82 2.35
C LEU A 105 10.31 -1.17 1.18
N LEU A 106 11.02 -0.66 0.16
CA LEU A 106 10.40 -0.09 -1.04
C LEU A 106 9.53 -1.12 -1.77
N LEU A 107 10.02 -2.36 -1.92
CA LEU A 107 9.27 -3.43 -2.56
C LEU A 107 8.03 -3.84 -1.75
N LEU A 108 8.18 -4.03 -0.43
CA LEU A 108 7.07 -4.42 0.44
C LEU A 108 5.98 -3.34 0.51
N LEU A 109 6.38 -2.06 0.60
CA LEU A 109 5.42 -0.96 0.66
C LEU A 109 4.70 -0.75 -0.68
N SER A 110 5.41 -0.93 -1.80
CA SER A 110 4.81 -0.84 -3.13
C SER A 110 3.74 -1.91 -3.35
N ASP A 111 3.98 -3.14 -2.88
CA ASP A 111 3.02 -4.24 -3.03
C ASP A 111 1.74 -3.98 -2.22
N GLU A 112 1.87 -3.55 -0.96
CA GLU A 112 0.72 -3.23 -0.10
C GLU A 112 -0.11 -2.07 -0.65
N ALA A 113 0.52 -1.03 -1.19
CA ALA A 113 -0.17 0.11 -1.79
C ALA A 113 -1.00 -0.30 -3.02
N GLN A 114 -0.47 -1.20 -3.86
CA GLN A 114 -1.21 -1.71 -5.01
C GLN A 114 -2.38 -2.62 -4.61
N ILE A 115 -2.19 -3.45 -3.57
CA ILE A 115 -3.25 -4.30 -3.02
C ILE A 115 -4.39 -3.44 -2.44
N ALA A 116 -4.06 -2.40 -1.68
CA ALA A 116 -5.03 -1.46 -1.12
C ALA A 116 -5.82 -0.73 -2.22
N ALA A 117 -5.14 -0.16 -3.22
CA ALA A 117 -5.81 0.52 -4.33
C ALA A 117 -6.75 -0.42 -5.10
N ARG A 118 -6.35 -1.67 -5.33
CA ARG A 118 -7.20 -2.68 -5.99
C ARG A 118 -8.41 -3.05 -5.13
N ARG A 119 -8.25 -3.10 -3.80
CA ARG A 119 -9.34 -3.38 -2.86
C ARG A 119 -10.36 -2.24 -2.89
N ASP A 120 -9.91 -1.00 -2.83
CA ASP A 120 -10.79 0.18 -2.82
C ASP A 120 -11.57 0.30 -4.14
N ALA A 121 -10.92 0.04 -5.27
CA ALA A 121 -11.60 -0.01 -6.57
C ALA A 121 -12.73 -1.05 -6.60
N LYS A 122 -12.48 -2.27 -6.09
CA LYS A 122 -13.50 -3.32 -6.01
C LYS A 122 -14.63 -2.98 -5.02
N LEU A 123 -14.31 -2.33 -3.90
CA LEU A 123 -15.33 -1.90 -2.94
C LEU A 123 -16.25 -0.87 -3.57
N ASN A 124 -15.70 0.09 -4.31
CA ASN A 124 -16.50 1.09 -5.01
C ASN A 124 -17.44 0.46 -6.04
N THR A 125 -16.95 -0.48 -6.87
CA THR A 125 -17.82 -1.16 -7.85
C THR A 125 -18.92 -1.97 -7.17
N LEU A 126 -18.62 -2.69 -6.09
CA LEU A 126 -19.62 -3.44 -5.31
C LEU A 126 -20.65 -2.51 -4.66
N GLN A 127 -20.24 -1.31 -4.27
CA GLN A 127 -21.13 -0.33 -3.66
C GLN A 127 -22.08 0.26 -4.70
N GLU A 128 -21.59 0.56 -5.91
CA GLU A 128 -22.41 0.96 -7.05
C GLU A 128 -23.41 -0.14 -7.45
N GLU A 129 -22.97 -1.38 -7.56
CA GLU A 129 -23.84 -2.54 -7.86
C GLU A 129 -24.92 -2.72 -6.78
N LYS A 130 -24.55 -2.58 -5.51
CA LYS A 130 -25.47 -2.66 -4.38
C LYS A 130 -26.52 -1.55 -4.42
N ASP A 131 -26.12 -0.33 -4.72
CA ASP A 131 -27.03 0.81 -4.79
C ASP A 131 -27.95 0.71 -6.02
N ALA A 132 -27.46 0.20 -7.15
CA ALA A 132 -28.28 -0.13 -8.31
C ALA A 132 -29.31 -1.24 -8.01
N ALA A 133 -28.88 -2.34 -7.38
CA ALA A 133 -29.79 -3.41 -6.98
C ALA A 133 -30.82 -2.95 -5.94
N ARG A 134 -30.42 -2.06 -5.01
CA ARG A 134 -31.36 -1.44 -4.06
C ARG A 134 -32.40 -0.57 -4.77
N ALA A 135 -31.99 0.20 -5.78
CA ALA A 135 -32.91 1.01 -6.57
C ALA A 135 -33.89 0.13 -7.38
N GLU A 136 -33.41 -0.98 -7.95
CA GLU A 136 -34.25 -1.94 -8.66
C GLU A 136 -35.26 -2.60 -7.72
N VAL A 137 -34.82 -3.07 -6.55
CA VAL A 137 -35.72 -3.65 -5.53
C VAL A 137 -36.74 -2.62 -5.05
N ALA A 138 -36.33 -1.36 -4.83
CA ALA A 138 -37.25 -0.29 -4.43
C ALA A 138 -38.30 -0.03 -5.51
N ALA A 139 -37.91 0.00 -6.79
CA ALA A 139 -38.84 0.18 -7.91
C ALA A 139 -39.86 -0.98 -7.99
N LEU A 140 -39.40 -2.23 -7.84
CA LEU A 140 -40.28 -3.40 -7.80
C LEU A 140 -41.22 -3.38 -6.58
N LEU A 141 -40.74 -2.92 -5.42
CA LEU A 141 -41.57 -2.76 -4.22
C LEU A 141 -42.65 -1.71 -4.45
N ASP A 142 -42.31 -0.56 -5.04
CA ASP A 142 -43.26 0.49 -5.38
C ASP A 142 -44.30 0.01 -6.39
N GLU A 143 -43.92 -0.80 -7.38
CA GLU A 143 -44.86 -1.41 -8.33
C GLU A 143 -45.84 -2.38 -7.62
N LEU A 144 -45.33 -3.22 -6.71
CA LEU A 144 -46.14 -4.14 -5.91
C LEU A 144 -47.09 -3.40 -4.95
N ILE A 145 -46.61 -2.33 -4.30
CA ILE A 145 -47.38 -1.52 -3.36
C ILE A 145 -48.39 -0.63 -4.07
N ARG A 146 -48.12 -0.20 -5.32
CA ARG A 146 -49.04 0.57 -6.18
C ARG A 146 -50.07 -0.30 -6.88
N ARG A 147 -49.97 -1.63 -6.77
CA ARG A 147 -51.01 -2.58 -7.16
C ARG A 147 -51.90 -3.07 -5.99
N PRO A 148 -52.51 -2.22 -5.15
CA PRO A 148 -53.78 -2.58 -4.53
C PRO A 148 -54.90 -2.26 -5.54
N ASP A 149 -55.93 -3.11 -5.61
CA ASP A 149 -57.20 -2.85 -6.33
C ASP A 149 -57.37 -3.31 -7.80
N GLU A 150 -56.63 -4.32 -8.28
CA GLU A 150 -57.05 -5.08 -9.49
C GLU A 150 -57.40 -6.56 -9.22
N ARG A 151 -57.67 -6.90 -7.95
CA ARG A 151 -58.47 -8.10 -7.62
C ARG A 151 -59.78 -7.69 -6.96
N GLY A 152 -60.51 -6.82 -7.66
CA GLY A 152 -61.93 -6.64 -7.46
C GLY A 152 -62.64 -7.94 -7.79
N ILE A 153 -63.04 -8.70 -6.77
CA ILE A 153 -64.03 -9.76 -6.89
C ILE A 153 -65.35 -9.06 -7.24
N PRO A 154 -65.96 -9.31 -8.42
CA PRO A 154 -67.24 -8.69 -8.74
C PRO A 154 -68.35 -9.36 -7.92
N ILE A 155 -68.85 -8.68 -6.88
CA ILE A 155 -70.11 -9.07 -6.23
C ILE A 155 -71.25 -8.54 -7.09
N ALA A 156 -71.53 -9.24 -8.19
CA ALA A 156 -72.74 -9.05 -8.98
C ALA A 156 -73.80 -10.06 -8.52
N GLY A 157 -74.94 -9.53 -8.06
CA GLY A 157 -76.23 -10.23 -8.16
C GLY A 157 -76.70 -10.99 -6.93
N ILE A 158 -77.40 -10.32 -6.02
CA ILE A 158 -78.59 -10.90 -5.38
C ILE A 158 -79.74 -9.90 -5.53
N LYS A 159 -80.57 -10.16 -6.55
CA LYS A 159 -81.90 -9.59 -6.70
C LYS A 159 -82.89 -10.75 -6.45
N ALA A 160 -83.71 -10.64 -5.43
CA ALA A 160 -85.00 -11.33 -5.28
C ALA A 160 -85.84 -10.44 -4.33
N GLU A 161 -86.75 -9.61 -4.83
CA GLU A 161 -88.15 -9.95 -5.15
C GLU A 161 -88.93 -10.52 -3.95
N ALA A 162 -89.64 -9.63 -3.25
CA ALA A 162 -90.97 -9.77 -2.64
C ALA A 162 -91.16 -8.51 -1.76
N GLY A 163 -92.06 -7.56 -2.03
CA GLY A 163 -93.39 -7.66 -2.60
C GLY A 163 -94.37 -7.16 -1.52
N ALA A 164 -95.27 -6.24 -1.90
CA ALA A 164 -96.47 -5.82 -1.16
C ALA A 164 -96.25 -5.02 0.15
N ASP A 165 -97.00 -3.99 0.51
CA ASP A 165 -98.18 -3.30 -0.03
C ASP A 165 -98.51 -2.18 0.99
N SER A 166 -99.08 -1.07 0.50
CA SER A 166 -99.91 -0.09 1.24
C SER A 166 -99.29 0.67 2.43
N ALA A 167 -99.57 1.95 2.67
CA ALA A 167 -100.35 3.01 2.05
C ALA A 167 -99.82 4.32 2.70
N MET A 168 -99.78 5.45 1.98
CA MET A 168 -100.73 6.57 2.16
C MET A 168 -101.02 6.87 3.65
N SER A 169 -100.73 8.05 4.18
CA SER A 169 -101.34 9.28 3.72
C SER A 169 -100.76 10.49 4.48
N THR A 170 -100.68 11.61 3.76
CA THR A 170 -100.97 13.01 4.18
C THR A 170 -100.59 13.49 5.58
#